data_AF-A0A8K1CUE3-F1
#
_entry.id   AF-A0A8K1CUE3-F1
#
_cell.length_a   1.000
_cell.length_b   1.000
_cell.length_c   1.000
_cell.angle_alpha   90.00
_cell.angle_beta   90.00
_cell.angle_gamma   90.00
#
_symmetry.space_group_name_H-M   'P 1'
#
loop_
_entity.id
_entity.type
_entity.pdbx_description
1 polymer ?
#
loop_
_entity_poly.entity_id
_entity_poly.type
_entity_poly.pdbx_seq_one_letter_code
_entity_poly.pdbx_strand_id
1 'polypeptide(L)'
;MEATEAKDGTLSRRAERRAKRREHWDNKKEKKKQQRRLEKEEKRQNQPVVELDMSEEAVLRRRERAIAKRESYLMASEEGLQIVIDCGFEEAMSEKEKKSLSQQIMFSYGVNRRSAAPLRATITSLRGDTKDNLTKISGFNEWLAFKSTELSYMELFRKEALVYLTADSPNTITELDKDKVYIIGGIVDRNRLKGATYNKALEQGIATAKLPLDQHVDMGASTRVLTVNHVFEILVRYSETKDWKGAAMSTLPSRKGVEEKQE
;
A
#
# COMPACT_ATOMS: atom_id res chain seq x y z
N MET A 1 3.65 -67.39 18.63
CA MET A 1 4.33 -66.40 17.77
C MET A 1 3.38 -66.12 16.63
N GLU A 2 2.68 -65.00 16.68
CA GLU A 2 1.84 -64.55 15.57
C GLU A 2 2.07 -63.06 15.39
N ALA A 3 2.53 -62.71 14.19
CA ALA A 3 3.06 -61.42 13.82
C ALA A 3 1.92 -60.40 13.71
N THR A 4 2.13 -59.21 14.28
CA THR A 4 1.27 -58.05 14.10
C THR A 4 1.58 -57.41 12.74
N GLU A 5 0.63 -57.51 11.81
CA GLU A 5 0.68 -56.82 10.51
C GLU A 5 0.60 -55.29 10.68
N ALA A 6 1.49 -54.60 9.98
CA ALA A 6 1.59 -53.15 9.93
C ALA A 6 0.38 -52.53 9.20
N LYS A 7 -0.30 -51.57 9.85
CA LYS A 7 -1.32 -50.75 9.19
C LYS A 7 -0.67 -49.72 8.28
N ASP A 8 -0.92 -49.92 6.99
CA ASP A 8 -0.56 -49.07 5.87
C ASP A 8 -1.05 -47.61 6.03
N GLY A 9 -0.13 -46.67 5.79
CA GLY A 9 -0.31 -45.24 6.01
C GLY A 9 -0.99 -44.56 4.83
N THR A 10 -2.31 -44.74 4.67
CA THR A 10 -3.08 -44.00 3.67
C THR A 10 -3.34 -42.57 4.15
N LEU A 11 -2.82 -41.57 3.43
CA LEU A 11 -3.07 -40.16 3.71
C LEU A 11 -4.58 -39.86 3.69
N SER A 12 -5.08 -39.17 4.71
CA SER A 12 -6.47 -38.69 4.74
C SER A 12 -6.83 -37.94 3.44
N ARG A 13 -8.04 -38.15 2.89
CA ARG A 13 -8.57 -37.44 1.70
C ARG A 13 -8.36 -35.92 1.71
N ARG A 14 -8.24 -35.31 2.89
CA ARG A 14 -7.95 -33.88 3.08
C ARG A 14 -6.47 -33.52 2.83
N ALA A 15 -5.55 -34.40 3.21
CA ALA A 15 -4.12 -34.27 2.95
C ALA A 15 -3.80 -34.44 1.46
N GLU A 16 -4.44 -35.40 0.79
CA GLU A 16 -4.30 -35.62 -0.66
C GLU A 16 -4.78 -34.40 -1.48
N ARG A 17 -5.94 -33.83 -1.12
CA ARG A 17 -6.44 -32.59 -1.77
C ARG A 17 -5.48 -31.42 -1.56
N ARG A 18 -4.83 -31.32 -0.41
CA ARG A 18 -3.83 -30.28 -0.10
C ARG A 18 -2.53 -30.49 -0.88
N ALA A 19 -2.10 -31.75 -1.04
CA ALA A 19 -0.94 -32.13 -1.84
C ALA A 19 -1.16 -31.83 -3.34
N LYS A 20 -2.27 -32.30 -3.92
CA LYS A 20 -2.63 -32.01 -5.32
C LYS A 20 -2.77 -30.51 -5.61
N ARG A 21 -3.35 -29.75 -4.66
CA ARG A 21 -3.44 -28.28 -4.79
C ARG A 21 -2.06 -27.62 -4.72
N ARG A 22 -1.15 -28.12 -3.89
CA ARG A 22 0.24 -27.63 -3.79
C ARG A 22 1.00 -27.92 -5.09
N GLU A 23 0.95 -29.15 -5.57
CA GLU A 23 1.58 -29.57 -6.82
C GLU A 23 1.06 -28.77 -8.03
N HIS A 24 -0.26 -28.57 -8.12
CA HIS A 24 -0.82 -27.70 -9.15
C HIS A 24 -0.31 -26.27 -9.05
N TRP A 25 -0.23 -25.70 -7.84
CA TRP A 25 0.32 -24.36 -7.61
C TRP A 25 1.80 -24.27 -7.95
N ASP A 26 2.59 -25.28 -7.61
CA ASP A 26 4.03 -25.35 -7.90
C ASP A 26 4.26 -25.45 -9.42
N ASN A 27 3.51 -26.31 -10.12
CA ASN A 27 3.53 -26.41 -11.57
C ASN A 27 3.09 -25.10 -12.25
N LYS A 28 2.05 -24.44 -11.73
CA LYS A 28 1.60 -23.14 -12.25
C LYS A 28 2.64 -22.05 -12.02
N LYS A 29 3.32 -22.07 -10.88
CA LYS A 29 4.40 -21.14 -10.53
C LYS A 29 5.62 -21.34 -11.43
N GLU A 30 6.01 -22.58 -11.69
CA GLU A 30 7.17 -22.89 -12.53
C GLU A 30 6.91 -22.58 -14.00
N LYS A 31 5.72 -22.90 -14.54
CA LYS A 31 5.31 -22.46 -15.89
C LYS A 31 5.35 -20.94 -16.05
N LYS A 32 4.81 -20.20 -15.06
CA LYS A 32 4.82 -18.73 -15.09
C LYS A 32 6.25 -18.15 -14.98
N LYS A 33 7.15 -18.84 -14.29
CA LYS A 33 8.57 -18.46 -14.18
C LYS A 33 9.32 -18.72 -15.49
N GLN A 34 9.07 -19.83 -16.17
CA GLN A 34 9.65 -20.14 -17.48
C GLN A 34 9.17 -19.14 -18.54
N GLN A 35 7.87 -18.86 -18.59
CA GLN A 35 7.31 -17.89 -19.53
C GLN A 35 7.90 -16.48 -19.34
N ARG A 36 8.06 -16.03 -18.09
CA ARG A 36 8.75 -14.76 -17.79
C ARG A 36 10.23 -14.74 -18.18
N ARG A 37 10.92 -15.88 -18.20
CA ARG A 37 12.32 -15.97 -18.68
C ARG A 37 12.39 -15.81 -20.18
N LEU A 38 11.54 -16.54 -20.91
CA LEU A 38 11.43 -16.45 -22.37
C LEU A 38 11.05 -15.04 -22.82
N GLU A 39 10.03 -14.44 -22.21
CA GLU A 39 9.64 -13.03 -22.48
C GLU A 39 10.78 -12.04 -22.19
N LYS A 40 11.63 -12.32 -21.19
CA LYS A 40 12.76 -11.46 -20.85
C LYS A 40 13.92 -11.62 -21.83
N GLU A 41 14.17 -12.84 -22.31
CA GLU A 41 15.16 -13.12 -23.35
C GLU A 41 14.75 -12.53 -24.70
N GLU A 42 13.49 -12.72 -25.10
CA GLU A 42 12.93 -12.15 -26.33
C GLU A 42 12.98 -10.61 -26.30
N LYS A 43 12.61 -9.99 -25.17
CA LYS A 43 12.77 -8.54 -24.98
C LYS A 43 14.22 -8.07 -25.01
N ARG A 44 15.17 -8.90 -24.57
CA ARG A 44 16.60 -8.58 -24.57
C ARG A 44 17.21 -8.73 -25.95
N GLN A 45 16.74 -9.68 -26.76
CA GLN A 45 17.14 -9.87 -28.15
C GLN A 45 16.56 -8.79 -29.08
N ASN A 46 15.31 -8.39 -28.86
CA ASN A 46 14.65 -7.34 -29.65
C ASN A 46 14.88 -5.92 -29.11
N GLN A 47 15.74 -5.74 -28.10
CA GLN A 47 16.07 -4.40 -27.61
C GLN A 47 17.13 -3.77 -28.51
N PRO A 48 16.83 -2.65 -29.20
CA PRO A 48 17.86 -1.92 -29.92
C PRO A 48 18.95 -1.50 -28.93
N VAL A 49 20.21 -1.74 -29.30
CA VAL A 49 21.37 -1.31 -28.51
C VAL A 49 21.41 0.21 -28.59
N VAL A 50 20.92 0.89 -27.55
CA VAL A 50 21.07 2.34 -27.42
C VAL A 50 22.48 2.59 -26.94
N GLU A 51 23.36 3.04 -27.84
CA GLU A 51 24.70 3.48 -27.48
C GLU A 51 24.57 4.70 -26.58
N LEU A 52 24.84 4.51 -25.28
CA LEU A 52 24.79 5.58 -24.31
C LEU A 52 26.03 6.44 -24.50
N ASP A 53 25.86 7.70 -24.90
CA ASP A 53 26.94 8.69 -24.92
C ASP A 53 27.53 8.83 -23.51
N MET A 54 28.77 8.35 -23.33
CA MET A 54 29.49 8.37 -22.06
C MET A 54 30.47 9.55 -21.95
N SER A 55 30.39 10.54 -22.85
CA SER A 55 31.17 11.78 -22.71
C SER A 55 30.94 12.44 -21.35
N GLU A 56 31.96 13.11 -20.81
CA GLU A 56 31.87 13.77 -19.50
C GLU A 56 30.71 14.77 -19.45
N GLU A 57 30.49 15.52 -20.54
CA GLU A 57 29.35 16.43 -20.64
C GLU A 57 28.01 15.70 -20.60
N ALA A 58 27.87 14.57 -21.29
CA ALA A 58 26.62 13.81 -21.27
C ALA A 58 26.36 13.18 -19.90
N VAL A 59 27.41 12.77 -19.17
CA VAL A 59 27.30 12.32 -17.79
C VAL A 59 26.88 13.47 -16.87
N LEU A 60 27.49 14.64 -17.00
CA LEU A 60 27.16 15.83 -16.22
C LEU A 60 25.71 16.27 -16.44
N ARG A 61 25.28 16.39 -17.71
CA ARG A 61 23.89 16.72 -18.07
C ARG A 61 22.88 15.73 -17.47
N ARG A 62 23.19 14.43 -17.46
CA ARG A 62 22.31 13.42 -16.84
C ARG A 62 22.24 13.60 -15.32
N ARG A 63 23.37 13.90 -14.67
CA ARG A 63 23.43 14.17 -13.23
C ARG A 63 22.61 15.41 -12.87
N GLU A 64 22.78 16.50 -13.60
CA GLU A 64 22.01 17.75 -13.41
C GLU A 64 20.51 17.51 -13.57
N ARG A 65 20.09 16.80 -14.64
CA ARG A 65 18.68 16.43 -14.84
C ARG A 65 18.13 15.58 -13.70
N ALA A 66 18.93 14.64 -13.16
CA ALA A 66 18.52 13.82 -12.04
C ALA A 66 18.36 14.66 -10.74
N ILE A 67 19.26 15.61 -10.50
CA ILE A 67 19.17 16.56 -9.37
C ILE A 67 17.93 17.44 -9.52
N ALA A 68 17.74 18.10 -10.67
CA ALA A 68 16.60 18.95 -10.93
C ALA A 68 15.26 18.20 -10.80
N LYS A 69 15.20 16.95 -11.30
CA LYS A 69 14.02 16.09 -11.12
C LYS A 69 13.77 15.76 -9.65
N ARG A 70 14.83 15.49 -8.87
CA ARG A 70 14.72 15.20 -7.44
C ARG A 70 14.23 16.43 -6.67
N GLU A 71 14.78 17.60 -6.95
CA GLU A 71 14.39 18.86 -6.32
C GLU A 71 12.94 19.24 -6.65
N SER A 72 12.57 19.17 -7.93
CA SER A 72 11.19 19.40 -8.37
C SER A 72 10.20 18.46 -7.68
N TYR A 73 10.55 17.17 -7.53
CA TYR A 73 9.72 16.22 -6.79
C TYR A 73 9.57 16.59 -5.31
N LEU A 74 10.64 17.04 -4.65
CA LEU A 74 10.59 17.44 -3.25
C LEU A 74 9.75 18.70 -3.05
N MET A 75 9.91 19.71 -3.92
CA MET A 75 9.08 20.92 -3.88
C MET A 75 7.60 20.59 -4.08
N ALA A 76 7.27 19.78 -5.09
CA ALA A 76 5.89 19.32 -5.32
C ALA A 76 5.33 18.54 -4.12
N SER A 77 6.18 17.76 -3.43
CA SER A 77 5.77 17.04 -2.22
C SER A 77 5.53 17.97 -1.05
N GLU A 78 6.30 19.05 -0.88
CA GLU A 78 6.12 20.00 0.22
C GLU A 78 4.80 20.77 0.12
N GLU A 79 4.35 21.03 -1.11
CA GLU A 79 3.05 21.64 -1.43
C GLU A 79 1.89 20.63 -1.52
N GLY A 80 2.21 19.34 -1.43
CA GLY A 80 1.27 18.23 -1.46
C GLY A 80 0.49 18.07 -0.17
N LEU A 81 -0.55 17.22 -0.19
CA LEU A 81 -1.35 16.95 1.01
C LEU A 81 -0.52 16.23 2.07
N GLN A 82 -0.77 16.58 3.33
CA GLN A 82 -0.15 15.91 4.47
C GLN A 82 -0.91 14.63 4.83
N ILE A 83 -0.23 13.49 4.68
CA ILE A 83 -0.77 12.17 5.00
C ILE A 83 0.02 11.55 6.16
N VAL A 84 -0.69 10.95 7.10
CA VAL A 84 -0.12 10.16 8.20
C VAL A 84 -0.48 8.69 8.01
N ILE A 85 0.49 7.79 8.22
CA ILE A 85 0.23 6.37 8.41
C ILE A 85 0.46 6.05 9.91
N ASP A 86 -0.64 5.78 10.62
CA ASP A 86 -0.65 5.52 12.06
C ASP A 86 -0.28 4.07 12.38
N CYS A 87 0.99 3.80 12.71
CA CYS A 87 1.45 2.47 13.11
C CYS A 87 1.18 2.13 14.59
N GLY A 88 0.32 2.88 15.29
CA GLY A 88 -0.01 2.66 16.70
C GLY A 88 -0.92 1.46 16.99
N PHE A 89 -0.93 0.43 16.13
CA PHE A 89 -1.72 -0.80 16.27
C PHE A 89 -0.84 -2.07 16.31
N GLU A 90 0.46 -1.90 16.53
CA GLU A 90 1.46 -2.98 16.51
C GLU A 90 1.02 -4.22 17.31
N GLU A 91 0.58 -4.02 18.55
CA GLU A 91 0.16 -5.10 19.47
C GLU A 91 -1.11 -5.84 19.03
N ALA A 92 -1.93 -5.23 18.17
CA ALA A 92 -3.16 -5.82 17.66
C ALA A 92 -2.93 -6.71 16.42
N MET A 93 -1.70 -6.75 15.91
CA MET A 93 -1.31 -7.47 14.70
C MET A 93 -0.39 -8.64 15.01
N SER A 94 -0.61 -9.76 14.32
CA SER A 94 0.35 -10.86 14.26
C SER A 94 1.57 -10.52 13.42
N GLU A 95 2.67 -11.26 13.59
CA GLU A 95 3.90 -11.11 12.77
C GLU A 95 3.65 -11.12 11.26
N LYS A 96 2.69 -11.93 10.80
CA LYS A 96 2.31 -11.99 9.38
C LYS A 96 1.58 -10.72 8.93
N GLU A 97 0.77 -10.14 9.81
CA GLU A 97 0.03 -8.90 9.58
C GLU A 97 0.99 -7.70 9.60
N LYS A 98 1.93 -7.62 10.56
CA LYS A 98 3.00 -6.60 10.63
C LYS A 98 3.90 -6.61 9.38
N LYS A 99 4.31 -7.80 8.92
CA LYS A 99 5.04 -7.96 7.65
C LYS A 99 4.20 -7.51 6.45
N SER A 100 2.90 -7.78 6.46
CA SER A 100 2.01 -7.31 5.39
C SER A 100 1.84 -5.79 5.42
N LEU A 101 1.74 -5.16 6.60
CA LEU A 101 1.69 -3.71 6.74
C LEU A 101 2.95 -3.06 6.17
N SER A 102 4.12 -3.59 6.51
CA SER A 102 5.41 -3.10 6.00
C SER A 102 5.48 -3.14 4.47
N GLN A 103 4.92 -4.18 3.85
CA GLN A 103 4.79 -4.25 2.38
C GLN A 103 3.81 -3.21 1.83
N GLN A 104 2.67 -2.99 2.50
CA GLN A 104 1.70 -1.99 2.08
C GLN A 104 2.29 -0.58 2.13
N ILE A 105 3.03 -0.24 3.20
CA ILE A 105 3.75 1.04 3.32
C ILE A 105 4.77 1.21 2.18
N MET A 106 5.53 0.16 1.87
CA MET A 106 6.45 0.16 0.72
C MET A 106 5.73 0.37 -0.61
N PHE A 107 4.56 -0.24 -0.81
CA PHE A 107 3.76 -0.01 -2.02
C PHE A 107 3.26 1.43 -2.09
N SER A 108 2.79 2.01 -0.97
CA SER A 108 2.41 3.42 -0.88
C SER A 108 3.56 4.34 -1.30
N TYR A 109 4.78 4.12 -0.78
CA TYR A 109 5.96 4.86 -1.21
C TYR A 109 6.23 4.70 -2.71
N GLY A 110 6.15 3.46 -3.21
CA GLY A 110 6.34 3.18 -4.63
C GLY A 110 5.38 3.96 -5.53
N VAL A 111 4.10 4.04 -5.16
CA VAL A 111 3.08 4.83 -5.89
C VAL A 111 3.41 6.32 -5.81
N ASN A 112 3.68 6.85 -4.61
CA ASN A 112 3.97 8.27 -4.41
C ASN A 112 5.18 8.74 -5.22
N ARG A 113 6.26 7.94 -5.23
CA ARG A 113 7.51 8.24 -5.94
C ARG A 113 7.34 8.39 -7.45
N ARG A 114 6.27 7.85 -8.02
CA ARG A 114 5.95 7.93 -9.46
C ARG A 114 4.86 8.95 -9.77
N SER A 115 4.27 9.57 -8.75
CA SER A 115 3.19 10.54 -8.93
C SER A 115 3.70 11.87 -9.45
N ALA A 116 2.87 12.53 -10.26
CA ALA A 116 3.08 13.92 -10.64
C ALA A 116 2.70 14.91 -9.52
N ALA A 117 1.85 14.47 -8.58
CA ALA A 117 1.40 15.23 -7.41
C ALA A 117 1.70 14.45 -6.12
N PRO A 118 3.00 14.30 -5.76
CA PRO A 118 3.40 13.51 -4.60
C PRO A 118 2.83 14.09 -3.30
N LEU A 119 2.40 13.20 -2.40
CA LEU A 119 1.93 13.55 -1.08
C LEU A 119 3.09 13.64 -0.09
N ARG A 120 2.94 14.45 0.96
CA ARG A 120 3.88 14.50 2.08
C ARG A 120 3.45 13.47 3.12
N ALA A 121 4.16 12.36 3.23
CA ALA A 121 3.79 11.25 4.09
C ALA A 121 4.63 11.19 5.38
N THR A 122 3.98 10.93 6.52
CA THR A 122 4.65 10.67 7.80
C THR A 122 4.16 9.36 8.40
N ILE A 123 5.07 8.43 8.67
CA ILE A 123 4.81 7.18 9.38
C ILE A 123 5.04 7.44 10.87
N THR A 124 3.96 7.45 11.65
CA THR A 124 3.97 7.80 13.08
C THR A 124 3.80 6.57 13.95
N SER A 125 4.19 6.66 15.22
CA SER A 125 4.14 5.55 16.18
C SER A 125 4.86 4.30 15.68
N LEU A 126 5.90 4.47 14.85
CA LEU A 126 6.60 3.37 14.21
C LEU A 126 7.58 2.70 15.17
N ARG A 127 7.22 1.53 15.68
CA ARG A 127 7.99 0.76 16.67
C ARG A 127 7.94 -0.74 16.33
N GLY A 128 8.64 -1.55 17.11
CA GLY A 128 8.55 -3.02 17.07
C GLY A 128 8.92 -3.65 15.73
N ASP A 129 8.31 -4.79 15.42
CA ASP A 129 8.64 -5.59 14.23
C ASP A 129 8.25 -4.86 12.94
N THR A 130 7.23 -4.00 12.96
CA THR A 130 6.91 -3.17 11.77
C THR A 130 8.08 -2.24 11.43
N LYS A 131 8.71 -1.61 12.42
CA LYS A 131 9.93 -0.80 12.21
C LYS A 131 11.07 -1.66 11.65
N ASP A 132 11.32 -2.82 12.27
CA ASP A 132 12.41 -3.72 11.85
C ASP A 132 12.20 -4.31 10.46
N ASN A 133 10.95 -4.54 10.06
CA ASN A 133 10.62 -5.00 8.72
C ASN A 133 10.84 -3.90 7.68
N LEU A 134 10.53 -2.63 8.00
CA LEU A 134 10.78 -1.49 7.12
C LEU A 134 12.26 -1.16 6.96
N THR A 135 13.06 -1.22 8.03
CA THR A 135 14.51 -0.95 7.96
C THR A 135 15.27 -1.96 7.11
N LYS A 136 14.74 -3.19 6.97
CA LYS A 136 15.28 -4.22 6.05
C LYS A 136 15.01 -3.90 4.57
N ILE A 137 14.14 -2.94 4.26
CA ILE A 137 13.85 -2.52 2.89
C ILE A 137 14.93 -1.54 2.44
N SER A 138 15.55 -1.83 1.30
CA SER A 138 16.61 -1.00 0.74
C SER A 138 16.16 0.45 0.55
N GLY A 139 16.96 1.37 1.09
CA GLY A 139 16.74 2.81 0.98
C GLY A 139 15.62 3.37 1.86
N PHE A 140 15.04 2.61 2.80
CA PHE A 140 13.94 3.09 3.66
C PHE A 140 14.25 4.44 4.34
N ASN A 141 15.46 4.58 4.90
CA ASN A 141 15.91 5.81 5.55
C ASN A 141 16.11 6.99 4.59
N GLU A 142 16.10 6.75 3.28
CA GLU A 142 16.34 7.73 2.21
C GLU A 142 15.08 7.97 1.36
N TRP A 143 13.92 7.44 1.78
CA TRP A 143 12.68 7.62 1.04
C TRP A 143 12.28 9.09 0.98
N LEU A 144 12.24 9.62 -0.23
CA LEU A 144 11.82 11.00 -0.47
C LEU A 144 10.32 11.15 -0.20
N ALA A 145 9.91 12.32 0.30
CA ALA A 145 8.53 12.62 0.69
C ALA A 145 7.95 11.76 1.83
N PHE A 146 8.72 10.82 2.39
CA PHE A 146 8.32 9.97 3.51
C PHE A 146 9.21 10.24 4.71
N LYS A 147 8.60 10.57 5.85
CA LYS A 147 9.29 10.69 7.14
C LYS A 147 8.79 9.57 8.06
N SER A 148 9.64 9.07 8.94
CA SER A 148 9.25 8.09 9.95
C SER A 148 9.64 8.57 11.34
N THR A 149 8.79 8.29 12.34
CA THR A 149 9.01 8.68 13.72
C THR A 149 8.32 7.73 14.69
N GLU A 150 8.85 7.64 15.90
CA GLU A 150 8.26 6.88 17.00
C GLU A 150 7.17 7.66 17.75
N LEU A 151 7.08 8.98 17.50
CA LEU A 151 6.08 9.87 18.10
C LEU A 151 4.70 9.66 17.47
N SER A 152 3.66 9.92 18.25
CA SER A 152 2.27 9.91 17.79
C SER A 152 1.98 11.12 16.91
N TYR A 153 1.04 10.98 15.96
CA TYR A 153 0.55 12.12 15.18
C TYR A 153 -0.08 13.22 16.04
N MET A 154 -0.59 12.87 17.23
CA MET A 154 -1.12 13.85 18.19
C MET A 154 -0.04 14.75 18.79
N GLU A 155 1.21 14.30 18.80
CA GLU A 155 2.36 15.09 19.30
C GLU A 155 2.96 15.97 18.20
N LEU A 156 2.75 15.61 16.93
CA LEU A 156 3.38 16.24 15.77
C LEU A 156 2.50 17.30 15.10
N PHE A 157 1.18 17.16 15.21
CA PHE A 157 0.22 17.98 14.47
C PHE A 157 -0.83 18.56 15.41
N ARG A 158 -1.33 19.75 15.06
CA ARG A 158 -2.42 20.40 15.78
C ARG A 158 -3.68 19.55 15.64
N LYS A 159 -4.37 19.33 16.76
CA LYS A 159 -5.55 18.48 16.85
C LYS A 159 -6.64 18.87 15.84
N GLU A 160 -6.85 20.17 15.63
CA GLU A 160 -7.89 20.75 14.78
C GLU A 160 -7.63 20.52 13.27
N ALA A 161 -6.38 20.22 12.90
CA ALA A 161 -6.00 19.90 11.54
C ALA A 161 -6.18 18.41 11.21
N LEU A 162 -6.32 17.54 12.21
CA LEU A 162 -6.35 16.09 12.03
C LEU A 162 -7.71 15.59 11.56
N VAL A 163 -7.70 14.75 10.53
CA VAL A 163 -8.87 14.01 10.02
C VAL A 163 -8.50 12.53 9.89
N TYR A 164 -9.11 11.67 10.71
CA TYR A 164 -8.88 10.23 10.62
C TYR A 164 -9.77 9.59 9.55
N LEU A 165 -9.14 9.01 8.53
CA LEU A 165 -9.82 8.30 7.46
C LEU A 165 -10.20 6.89 7.90
N THR A 166 -11.50 6.63 8.00
CA THR A 166 -12.03 5.33 8.43
C THR A 166 -13.35 5.03 7.75
N ALA A 167 -13.54 3.75 7.36
CA ALA A 167 -14.75 3.30 6.66
C ALA A 167 -16.00 3.37 7.54
N ASP A 168 -15.83 3.33 8.86
CA ASP A 168 -16.92 3.36 9.84
C ASP A 168 -17.41 4.78 10.19
N SER A 169 -16.78 5.83 9.62
CA SER A 169 -17.19 7.21 9.88
C SER A 169 -18.57 7.50 9.26
N PRO A 170 -19.45 8.22 9.99
CA PRO A 170 -20.70 8.71 9.42
C PRO A 170 -20.48 9.83 8.39
N ASN A 171 -19.33 10.52 8.46
CA ASN A 171 -19.03 11.66 7.59
C ASN A 171 -18.36 11.15 6.31
N THR A 172 -18.74 11.69 5.16
CA THR A 172 -18.10 11.36 3.88
C THR A 172 -17.24 12.52 3.42
N ILE A 173 -15.98 12.26 3.06
CA ILE A 173 -15.09 13.28 2.53
C ILE A 173 -15.46 13.60 1.08
N THR A 174 -15.58 14.88 0.77
CA THR A 174 -15.87 15.37 -0.59
C THR A 174 -14.64 15.97 -1.23
N GLU A 175 -13.84 16.70 -0.45
CA GLU A 175 -12.63 17.38 -0.93
C GLU A 175 -11.48 17.24 0.06
N LEU A 176 -10.25 17.39 -0.45
CA LEU A 176 -9.03 17.36 0.35
C LEU A 176 -8.45 18.77 0.45
N ASP A 177 -8.32 19.25 1.69
CA ASP A 177 -7.77 20.53 2.07
C ASP A 177 -6.28 20.39 2.42
N LYS A 178 -5.46 21.32 1.93
CA LYS A 178 -4.01 21.35 2.18
C LYS A 178 -3.66 21.73 3.61
N ASP A 179 -4.56 22.41 4.32
CA ASP A 179 -4.36 22.79 5.73
C ASP A 179 -4.69 21.64 6.71
N LYS A 180 -5.22 20.53 6.20
CA LYS A 180 -5.57 19.34 6.97
C LYS A 180 -4.50 18.25 6.88
N VAL A 181 -4.55 17.37 7.86
CA VAL A 181 -3.68 16.19 7.98
C VAL A 181 -4.56 14.95 7.98
N TYR A 182 -4.45 14.14 6.94
CA TYR A 182 -5.28 12.95 6.76
C TYR A 182 -4.57 11.71 7.29
N ILE A 183 -5.18 11.04 8.25
CA ILE A 183 -4.59 9.88 8.93
C ILE A 183 -5.18 8.59 8.34
N ILE A 184 -4.31 7.67 7.94
CA ILE A 184 -4.65 6.30 7.55
C ILE A 184 -4.20 5.37 8.68
N GLY A 185 -5.11 4.52 9.17
CA GLY A 185 -4.74 3.50 10.15
C GLY A 185 -3.77 2.49 9.55
N GLY A 186 -2.54 2.46 10.06
CA GLY A 186 -1.51 1.49 9.71
C GLY A 186 -1.80 0.14 10.36
N ILE A 187 -2.86 -0.53 9.91
CA ILE A 187 -3.34 -1.79 10.47
C ILE A 187 -3.71 -2.78 9.38
N VAL A 188 -3.38 -4.06 9.61
CA VAL A 188 -3.79 -5.18 8.75
C VAL A 188 -4.51 -6.21 9.60
N ASP A 189 -5.83 -6.14 9.61
CA ASP A 189 -6.69 -6.96 10.48
C ASP A 189 -7.70 -7.81 9.70
N ARG A 190 -7.78 -7.62 8.37
CA ARG A 190 -8.82 -8.21 7.50
C ARG A 190 -10.24 -7.91 7.98
N ASN A 191 -10.46 -6.71 8.53
CA ASN A 191 -11.72 -6.27 9.13
C ASN A 191 -12.17 -7.11 10.36
N ARG A 192 -11.21 -7.69 11.10
CA ARG A 192 -11.44 -8.35 12.38
C ARG A 192 -11.73 -7.34 13.48
N LEU A 193 -11.04 -6.19 13.46
CA LEU A 193 -11.06 -5.14 14.47
C LEU A 193 -12.02 -4.03 14.05
N LYS A 194 -13.31 -4.36 14.02
CA LYS A 194 -14.37 -3.42 13.61
C LYS A 194 -14.34 -2.14 14.43
N GLY A 195 -14.39 -0.98 13.78
CA GLY A 195 -14.41 0.32 14.44
C GLY A 195 -13.12 0.72 15.15
N ALA A 196 -12.02 -0.04 15.08
CA ALA A 196 -10.83 0.25 15.88
C ALA A 196 -10.23 1.64 15.62
N THR A 197 -10.12 2.02 14.35
CA THR A 197 -9.63 3.35 13.95
C THR A 197 -10.64 4.46 14.24
N TYR A 198 -11.93 4.18 14.09
CA TYR A 198 -13.00 5.13 14.37
C TYR A 198 -13.11 5.44 15.86
N ASN A 199 -13.13 4.41 16.71
CA ASN A 199 -13.19 4.54 18.16
C ASN A 199 -11.96 5.29 18.69
N LYS A 200 -10.75 4.95 18.20
CA LYS A 200 -9.51 5.66 18.54
C LYS A 200 -9.62 7.17 18.24
N ALA A 201 -10.16 7.52 17.07
CA ALA A 201 -10.33 8.91 16.68
C ALA A 201 -11.41 9.64 17.52
N LEU A 202 -12.51 8.96 17.87
CA LEU A 202 -13.54 9.49 18.76
C LEU A 202 -13.00 9.75 20.18
N GLU A 203 -12.27 8.79 20.75
CA GLU A 203 -11.66 8.91 22.08
C GLU A 203 -10.67 10.08 22.14
N GLN A 204 -9.94 10.33 21.06
CA GLN A 204 -9.02 11.46 20.94
C GLN A 204 -9.74 12.79 20.61
N GLY A 205 -11.02 12.72 20.23
CA GLY A 205 -11.84 13.86 19.85
C GLY A 205 -11.35 14.57 18.58
N ILE A 206 -10.88 13.81 17.58
CA ILE A 206 -10.46 14.34 16.28
C ILE A 206 -11.52 14.06 15.20
N ALA A 207 -11.52 14.84 14.13
CA ALA A 207 -12.46 14.65 13.04
C ALA A 207 -12.27 13.28 12.36
N THR A 208 -13.35 12.70 11.85
CA THR A 208 -13.31 11.45 11.07
C THR A 208 -14.05 11.64 9.75
N ALA A 209 -13.62 10.92 8.72
CA ALA A 209 -14.34 10.83 7.46
C ALA A 209 -14.07 9.49 6.75
N LYS A 210 -15.04 9.00 5.97
CA LYS A 210 -14.87 7.89 5.03
C LYS A 210 -14.67 8.42 3.61
N LEU A 211 -14.00 7.63 2.76
CA LEU A 211 -13.89 7.92 1.33
C LEU A 211 -15.28 7.82 0.64
N PRO A 212 -15.56 8.63 -0.39
CA PRO A 212 -16.86 8.68 -1.08
C PRO A 212 -17.07 7.48 -2.04
N LEU A 213 -16.69 6.27 -1.62
CA LEU A 213 -16.75 5.07 -2.47
C LEU A 213 -18.19 4.65 -2.77
N ASP A 214 -19.11 4.83 -1.83
CA ASP A 214 -20.51 4.41 -1.97
C ASP A 214 -21.27 5.19 -3.05
N GLN A 215 -20.79 6.40 -3.35
CA GLN A 215 -21.34 7.31 -4.35
C GLN A 215 -20.89 6.92 -5.77
N HIS A 216 -19.71 6.32 -5.90
CA HIS A 216 -19.05 6.16 -7.21
C HIS A 216 -18.80 4.71 -7.62
N VAL A 217 -18.79 3.78 -6.66
CA VAL A 217 -18.39 2.39 -6.89
C VAL A 217 -19.40 1.43 -6.28
N ASP A 218 -20.03 0.62 -7.14
CA ASP A 218 -20.65 -0.61 -6.66
C ASP A 218 -19.55 -1.66 -6.41
N MET A 219 -19.43 -2.12 -5.17
CA MET A 219 -18.52 -3.21 -4.82
C MET A 219 -19.30 -4.49 -4.49
N GLY A 220 -20.61 -4.53 -4.74
CA GLY A 220 -21.49 -5.66 -4.42
C GLY A 220 -21.29 -6.14 -2.98
N ALA A 221 -21.05 -7.44 -2.80
CA ALA A 221 -20.80 -8.08 -1.51
C ALA A 221 -19.38 -7.84 -0.94
N SER A 222 -18.50 -7.13 -1.64
CA SER A 222 -17.13 -6.89 -1.18
C SER A 222 -17.08 -5.85 -0.07
N THR A 223 -16.16 -6.05 0.88
CA THR A 223 -15.94 -5.09 1.96
C THR A 223 -15.44 -3.74 1.45
N ARG A 224 -15.99 -2.68 2.05
CA ARG A 224 -15.63 -1.27 1.83
C ARG A 224 -14.37 -0.90 2.61
N VAL A 225 -13.91 -1.79 3.50
CA VAL A 225 -12.60 -1.67 4.15
C VAL A 225 -11.50 -1.94 3.12
N LEU A 226 -10.66 -0.92 2.92
CA LEU A 226 -9.52 -0.96 2.01
C LEU A 226 -8.22 -1.21 2.79
N THR A 227 -7.20 -1.70 2.10
CA THR A 227 -5.85 -1.83 2.68
C THR A 227 -5.16 -0.46 2.67
N VAL A 228 -4.13 -0.29 3.52
CA VAL A 228 -3.39 0.98 3.68
C VAL A 228 -2.90 1.51 2.33
N ASN A 229 -2.32 0.64 1.51
CA ASN A 229 -1.81 1.03 0.20
C ASN A 229 -2.90 1.47 -0.78
N HIS A 230 -4.09 0.87 -0.74
CA HIS A 230 -5.18 1.28 -1.64
C HIS A 230 -5.76 2.63 -1.21
N VAL A 231 -5.93 2.89 0.09
CA VAL A 231 -6.35 4.21 0.57
C VAL A 231 -5.32 5.26 0.14
N PHE A 232 -4.03 5.00 0.38
CA PHE A 232 -2.96 5.90 0.01
C PHE A 232 -2.93 6.16 -1.50
N GLU A 233 -3.01 5.11 -2.33
CA GLU A 233 -3.01 5.25 -3.79
C GLU A 233 -4.22 6.03 -4.30
N ILE A 234 -5.42 5.83 -3.73
CA ILE A 234 -6.60 6.67 -4.06
C ILE A 234 -6.32 8.15 -3.76
N LEU A 235 -5.71 8.48 -2.62
CA LEU A 235 -5.40 9.87 -2.28
C LEU A 235 -4.36 10.49 -3.23
N VAL A 236 -3.37 9.69 -3.66
CA VAL A 236 -2.38 10.12 -4.67
C VAL A 236 -3.09 10.41 -5.99
N ARG A 237 -3.91 9.47 -6.49
CA ARG A 237 -4.65 9.63 -7.75
C ARG A 237 -5.62 10.79 -7.71
N TYR A 238 -6.36 10.94 -6.62
CA TYR A 238 -7.26 12.08 -6.43
C TYR A 238 -6.49 13.41 -6.42
N SER A 239 -5.26 13.44 -5.90
CA SER A 239 -4.44 14.65 -5.94
C SER A 239 -4.00 15.03 -7.35
N GLU A 240 -3.87 14.04 -8.24
CA GLU A 240 -3.57 14.24 -9.67
C GLU A 240 -4.80 14.67 -10.47
N THR A 241 -5.98 14.09 -10.21
CA THR A 241 -7.15 14.22 -11.10
C THR A 241 -8.33 15.00 -10.52
N LYS A 242 -8.40 15.15 -9.19
CA LYS A 242 -9.57 15.63 -8.44
C LYS A 242 -10.86 14.85 -8.73
N ASP A 243 -10.71 13.59 -9.12
CA ASP A 243 -11.81 12.67 -9.42
C ASP A 243 -11.73 11.42 -8.54
N TRP A 244 -12.66 11.33 -7.57
CA TRP A 244 -12.76 10.19 -6.66
C TRP A 244 -13.12 8.89 -7.38
N LYS A 245 -13.94 8.96 -8.43
CA LYS A 245 -14.39 7.79 -9.19
C LYS A 245 -13.21 7.20 -9.96
N GLY A 246 -12.53 8.00 -10.78
CA GLY A 246 -11.33 7.58 -11.51
C GLY A 246 -10.22 7.09 -10.59
N ALA A 247 -10.00 7.75 -9.44
CA ALA A 247 -9.03 7.32 -8.44
C ALA A 247 -9.36 5.95 -7.85
N ALA A 248 -10.63 5.71 -7.48
CA ALA A 248 -11.06 4.42 -6.93
C ALA A 248 -11.00 3.30 -7.98
N MET A 249 -11.52 3.53 -9.19
CA MET A 249 -11.56 2.53 -10.27
C MET A 249 -10.16 2.09 -10.71
N SER A 250 -9.21 3.02 -10.80
CA SER A 250 -7.83 2.73 -11.20
C SER A 250 -7.01 1.99 -10.13
N THR A 251 -7.43 2.10 -8.86
CA THR A 251 -6.70 1.52 -7.71
C THR A 251 -7.26 0.17 -7.29
N LEU A 252 -8.59 0.00 -7.33
CA LEU A 252 -9.23 -1.18 -6.79
C LEU A 252 -9.12 -2.37 -7.76
N PRO A 253 -8.70 -3.56 -7.29
CA PRO A 253 -8.50 -4.71 -8.16
C PRO A 253 -9.83 -5.26 -8.69
N SER A 254 -9.87 -5.67 -9.96
CA SER A 254 -11.07 -6.13 -10.69
C SER A 254 -11.87 -7.22 -9.96
N ARG A 255 -11.21 -8.04 -9.13
CA ARG A 255 -11.84 -9.07 -8.29
C ARG A 255 -12.83 -8.53 -7.24
N LYS A 256 -12.84 -7.23 -6.96
CA LYS A 256 -13.82 -6.61 -6.05
C LYS A 256 -15.19 -6.37 -6.71
N GLY A 257 -15.38 -6.77 -7.97
CA GLY A 257 -16.65 -6.60 -8.69
C GLY A 257 -16.99 -5.11 -8.87
N VAL A 258 -15.94 -4.30 -9.08
CA VAL A 258 -16.04 -2.85 -9.20
C VAL A 258 -16.68 -2.55 -10.54
N GLU A 259 -17.98 -2.34 -10.52
CA GLU A 259 -18.75 -1.87 -11.67
C GLU A 259 -19.13 -0.40 -11.46
N GLU A 260 -19.13 0.34 -12.55
CA GLU A 260 -19.55 1.72 -12.57
C GLU A 260 -21.04 1.78 -12.20
N LYS A 261 -21.39 2.53 -11.16
CA LYS A 261 -22.81 2.89 -10.96
C LYS A 261 -23.21 3.77 -12.13
N GLN A 262 -24.07 3.24 -13.00
CA GLN A 262 -24.85 4.06 -13.92
C GLN A 262 -25.83 4.87 -13.06
N GLU A 263 -25.87 6.18 -13.30
CA GLU A 263 -26.84 7.10 -12.67
C GLU A 263 -28.28 6.68 -12.94
#